data_AF-A0A963GXY0-F1
#
_entry.id   AF-A0A963GXY0-F1
#
_cell.length_a   1.000
_cell.length_b   1.000
_cell.length_c   1.000
_cell.angle_alpha   90.00
_cell.angle_beta   90.00
_cell.angle_gamma   90.00
#
_symmetry.space_group_name_H-M   'P 1'
#
loop_
_entity.id
_entity.type
_entity.pdbx_description
1 polymer ?
#
loop_
_entity_poly.entity_id
_entity_poly.type
_entity_poly.pdbx_seq_one_letter_code
_entity_poly.pdbx_strand_id
1 'polypeptide(L)'
;MIDAKVLLADLTRLLKRLEGDLRERALSSASEVPELRAHLQAEWQAARDAERTAETFESWAEQGITQAGVHWLLSCVFLRFIEDNGLVERPWISGTPQSGRLALARDRHDAYFREHPHENDRDYLIGCFREAGALPGLHTFFDEAHNPVFRLGISGDAAMAVMQFWQEVAADSGALIRDFTDPTWNTRFLGDLYQDLSEATRKRYALLQTPEFVEEFILDRTLTPAIQEFGYREVRMIDPTCGSGHFLLGGFHRLVEEWSSNEPGRNRRDIAQKALDAVAGVDLNPFAVAIARFRLLLAALQASDVHLMAEAPDFKIHVAIGDSLLHGRRFGLTATDDMFQSAEHFAETGLAHAYASEDLAEVQAILGRQYHAVVGNPPYIVVKDAALNAAYRKHYASCHMKYSLGAPFTERFFELALTGRDGQSAGFVGLITANSFMKREFGGKLIEQVLPRLDLSHVVDTSGAYIPGHGTPTVILFGRHRAPVGDAVRTVMGIKGEPSTPDDPAQGLVWSAIVGQIDRAGSESEFVSTADTPRATFAKHPWSIGGGGAAELTEAIEEHATARLNSVIASAGFMAITGEDEA
;
A
#
# COMPACT_ATOMS: atom_id res chain seq x y z
N MET A 1 14.13 -7.69 21.21
CA MET A 1 14.09 -6.94 19.93
C MET A 1 13.91 -7.94 18.81
N ILE A 2 12.90 -7.73 17.97
CA ILE A 2 12.44 -8.69 16.97
C ILE A 2 13.52 -8.88 15.89
N ASP A 3 13.94 -10.12 15.66
CA ASP A 3 14.66 -10.47 14.44
C ASP A 3 13.64 -10.77 13.34
N ALA A 4 13.36 -9.77 12.51
CA ALA A 4 12.35 -9.86 11.45
C ALA A 4 12.64 -10.96 10.44
N LYS A 5 13.91 -11.27 10.17
CA LYS A 5 14.30 -12.32 9.20
C LYS A 5 14.03 -13.71 9.76
N VAL A 6 14.38 -13.93 11.04
CA VAL A 6 14.09 -15.19 11.72
C VAL A 6 12.58 -15.37 11.89
N LEU A 7 11.87 -14.32 12.31
CA LEU A 7 10.41 -14.35 12.46
C LEU A 7 9.71 -14.69 11.13
N LEU A 8 10.13 -14.08 10.02
CA LEU A 8 9.60 -14.37 8.69
C LEU A 8 9.82 -15.83 8.29
N ALA A 9 11.03 -16.35 8.47
CA ALA A 9 11.36 -17.74 8.14
C ALA A 9 10.52 -18.74 8.96
N ASP A 10 10.33 -18.45 10.24
CA ASP A 10 9.49 -19.22 11.15
C ASP A 10 8.02 -19.18 10.76
N LEU A 11 7.47 -17.99 10.52
CA LEU A 11 6.07 -17.81 10.12
C LEU A 11 5.80 -18.42 8.74
N THR A 12 6.76 -18.39 7.82
CA THR A 12 6.62 -19.06 6.51
C THR A 12 6.47 -20.57 6.67
N ARG A 13 7.20 -21.19 7.62
CA ARG A 13 7.05 -22.62 7.92
C ARG A 13 5.70 -22.93 8.56
N LEU A 14 5.26 -22.09 9.51
CA LEU A 14 3.97 -22.26 10.16
C LEU A 14 2.82 -22.04 9.17
N LEU A 15 2.93 -21.06 8.27
CA LEU A 15 1.95 -20.80 7.21
C LEU A 15 1.75 -22.04 6.34
N LYS A 16 2.82 -22.68 5.86
CA LYS A 16 2.71 -23.91 5.06
C LYS A 16 1.96 -25.02 5.78
N ARG A 17 2.13 -25.12 7.11
CA ARG A 17 1.38 -26.07 7.95
C ARG A 17 -0.09 -25.69 8.01
N LEU A 18 -0.40 -24.40 8.22
CA LEU A 18 -1.79 -23.91 8.24
C LEU A 18 -2.48 -24.08 6.88
N GLU A 19 -1.80 -23.79 5.78
CA GLU A 19 -2.32 -24.02 4.42
C GLU A 19 -2.60 -25.51 4.19
N GLY A 20 -1.72 -26.40 4.67
CA GLY A 20 -1.96 -27.84 4.66
C GLY A 20 -3.26 -28.23 5.37
N ASP A 21 -3.42 -27.77 6.61
CA ASP A 21 -4.60 -27.99 7.43
C ASP A 21 -5.89 -27.43 6.79
N LEU A 22 -5.85 -26.17 6.39
CA LEU A 22 -6.98 -25.49 5.76
C LEU A 22 -7.37 -26.17 4.45
N ARG A 23 -6.40 -26.64 3.65
CA ARG A 23 -6.67 -27.38 2.41
C ARG A 23 -7.31 -28.73 2.68
N GLU A 24 -6.86 -29.45 3.70
CA GLU A 24 -7.49 -30.70 4.12
C GLU A 24 -8.95 -30.46 4.55
N ARG A 25 -9.19 -29.41 5.34
CA ARG A 25 -10.54 -29.04 5.81
C ARG A 25 -11.44 -28.54 4.69
N ALA A 26 -10.93 -27.73 3.77
CA ALA A 26 -11.72 -27.08 2.73
C ALA A 26 -11.92 -27.94 1.48
N LEU A 27 -10.92 -28.75 1.09
CA LEU A 27 -10.87 -29.40 -0.23
C LEU A 27 -10.81 -30.93 -0.18
N SER A 28 -10.51 -31.56 0.98
CA SER A 28 -10.50 -33.03 1.07
C SER A 28 -11.91 -33.61 1.01
N SER A 29 -12.06 -34.74 0.30
CA SER A 29 -13.29 -35.55 0.34
C SER A 29 -13.48 -36.26 1.69
N ALA A 30 -12.43 -36.37 2.49
CA ALA A 30 -12.45 -36.93 3.85
C ALA A 30 -12.51 -35.84 4.93
N SER A 31 -12.81 -34.58 4.56
CA SER A 31 -12.90 -33.48 5.52
C SER A 31 -13.96 -33.74 6.59
N GLU A 32 -13.62 -33.40 7.83
CA GLU A 32 -14.52 -33.43 8.97
C GLU A 32 -15.60 -32.34 8.93
N VAL A 33 -15.48 -31.37 8.00
CA VAL A 33 -16.41 -30.24 7.83
C VAL A 33 -16.81 -30.11 6.36
N PRO A 34 -17.58 -31.07 5.81
CA PRO A 34 -17.96 -31.08 4.39
C PRO A 34 -18.80 -29.87 3.98
N GLU A 35 -19.49 -29.22 4.92
CA GLU A 35 -20.25 -27.99 4.69
C GLU A 35 -19.34 -26.84 4.22
N LEU A 36 -18.08 -26.81 4.67
CA LEU A 36 -17.14 -25.76 4.32
C LEU A 36 -16.83 -25.76 2.82
N ARG A 37 -16.61 -26.96 2.25
CA ARG A 37 -16.40 -27.11 0.81
C ARG A 37 -17.63 -26.66 0.04
N ALA A 38 -18.82 -27.06 0.49
CA ALA A 38 -20.07 -26.68 -0.16
C ALA A 38 -20.27 -25.15 -0.14
N HIS A 39 -19.93 -24.49 0.98
CA HIS A 39 -19.97 -23.04 1.10
C HIS A 39 -19.00 -22.36 0.14
N LEU A 40 -17.72 -22.74 0.15
CA LEU A 40 -16.72 -22.20 -0.78
C LEU A 40 -17.10 -22.43 -2.24
N GLN A 41 -17.68 -23.59 -2.55
CA GLN A 41 -18.12 -23.90 -3.91
C GLN A 41 -19.35 -23.09 -4.31
N ALA A 42 -20.26 -22.79 -3.39
CA ALA A 42 -21.37 -21.87 -3.62
C ALA A 42 -20.86 -20.43 -3.82
N GLU A 43 -19.88 -19.98 -3.03
CA GLU A 43 -19.25 -18.66 -3.20
C GLU A 43 -18.53 -18.56 -4.54
N TRP A 44 -17.78 -19.58 -4.93
CA TRP A 44 -17.11 -19.66 -6.24
C TRP A 44 -18.11 -19.75 -7.39
N GLN A 45 -19.19 -20.52 -7.26
CA GLN A 45 -20.21 -20.61 -8.31
C GLN A 45 -20.94 -19.28 -8.45
N ALA A 46 -21.34 -18.66 -7.34
CA ALA A 46 -21.86 -17.31 -7.34
C ALA A 46 -20.83 -16.29 -7.86
N ALA A 47 -19.53 -16.58 -7.74
CA ALA A 47 -18.48 -15.79 -8.34
C ALA A 47 -18.50 -15.96 -9.86
N ARG A 48 -18.39 -17.18 -10.34
CA ARG A 48 -18.43 -17.52 -11.75
C ARG A 48 -19.70 -17.04 -12.47
N ASP A 49 -20.87 -17.23 -11.86
CA ASP A 49 -22.17 -16.86 -12.41
C ASP A 49 -22.35 -15.34 -12.55
N ALA A 50 -21.71 -14.58 -11.65
CA ALA A 50 -21.68 -13.13 -11.73
C ALA A 50 -20.42 -12.61 -12.47
N GLU A 51 -19.77 -13.47 -13.26
CA GLU A 51 -18.55 -13.16 -14.05
C GLU A 51 -17.40 -12.60 -13.20
N ARG A 52 -17.35 -13.03 -11.94
CA ARG A 52 -16.43 -12.55 -10.88
C ARG A 52 -15.08 -13.24 -10.83
N THR A 53 -14.96 -14.38 -11.50
CA THR A 53 -13.72 -15.14 -11.62
C THR A 53 -13.80 -16.03 -12.85
N ALA A 54 -12.70 -16.09 -13.60
CA ALA A 54 -12.50 -17.08 -14.67
C ALA A 54 -11.71 -18.30 -14.17
N GLU A 55 -11.26 -18.28 -12.91
CA GLU A 55 -10.44 -19.34 -12.34
C GLU A 55 -11.25 -20.61 -12.05
N THR A 56 -10.56 -21.75 -12.05
CA THR A 56 -11.12 -23.00 -11.53
C THR A 56 -11.43 -22.87 -10.05
N PHE A 57 -12.34 -23.72 -9.54
CA PHE A 57 -12.68 -23.73 -8.12
C PHE A 57 -11.44 -23.95 -7.25
N GLU A 58 -10.56 -24.85 -7.66
CA GLU A 58 -9.33 -25.19 -6.94
C GLU A 58 -8.38 -24.00 -6.85
N SER A 59 -8.13 -23.29 -7.96
CA SER A 59 -7.28 -22.10 -7.97
C SER A 59 -7.86 -20.99 -7.09
N TRP A 60 -9.17 -20.76 -7.21
CA TRP A 60 -9.86 -19.74 -6.43
C TRP A 60 -9.85 -20.05 -4.92
N ALA A 61 -10.12 -21.31 -4.55
CA ALA A 61 -10.15 -21.72 -3.15
C ALA A 61 -8.75 -21.71 -2.51
N GLU A 62 -7.72 -22.08 -3.27
CA GLU A 62 -6.32 -22.03 -2.82
C GLU A 62 -5.91 -20.61 -2.41
N GLN A 63 -6.39 -19.59 -3.13
CA GLN A 63 -6.16 -18.20 -2.76
C GLN A 63 -6.83 -17.85 -1.43
N GLY A 64 -8.09 -18.25 -1.24
CA GLY A 64 -8.81 -18.07 0.02
C GLY A 64 -8.11 -18.76 1.19
N ILE A 65 -7.55 -19.96 0.96
CA ILE A 65 -6.77 -20.72 1.95
C ILE A 65 -5.50 -19.97 2.36
N THR A 66 -4.69 -19.52 1.40
CA THR A 66 -3.48 -18.73 1.70
C THR A 66 -3.84 -17.44 2.45
N GLN A 67 -4.90 -16.74 2.02
CA GLN A 67 -5.34 -15.54 2.71
C GLN A 67 -5.75 -15.81 4.16
N ALA A 68 -6.58 -16.83 4.40
CA ALA A 68 -6.98 -17.21 5.75
C ALA A 68 -5.77 -17.61 6.61
N GLY A 69 -4.85 -18.41 6.08
CA GLY A 69 -3.63 -18.81 6.79
C GLY A 69 -2.78 -17.61 7.21
N VAL A 70 -2.61 -16.63 6.32
CA VAL A 70 -1.93 -15.36 6.64
C VAL A 70 -2.70 -14.58 7.71
N HIS A 71 -4.04 -14.50 7.63
CA HIS A 71 -4.87 -13.80 8.63
C HIS A 71 -4.76 -14.43 10.01
N TRP A 72 -4.72 -15.75 10.13
CA TRP A 72 -4.51 -16.44 11.40
C TRP A 72 -3.19 -16.05 12.05
N LEU A 73 -2.10 -16.01 11.27
CA LEU A 73 -0.78 -15.64 11.78
C LEU A 73 -0.70 -14.15 12.12
N LEU A 74 -1.18 -13.27 11.26
CA LEU A 74 -1.11 -11.83 11.45
C LEU A 74 -1.98 -11.36 12.62
N SER A 75 -3.16 -11.95 12.80
CA SER A 75 -4.02 -11.73 13.97
C SER A 75 -3.27 -12.04 15.27
N CYS A 76 -2.52 -13.15 15.29
CA CYS A 76 -1.67 -13.46 16.43
C CYS A 76 -0.52 -12.47 16.58
N VAL A 77 0.15 -12.06 15.49
CA VAL A 77 1.23 -11.06 15.54
C VAL A 77 0.75 -9.75 16.18
N PHE A 78 -0.45 -9.27 15.84
CA PHE A 78 -1.03 -8.08 16.47
C PHE A 78 -1.25 -8.27 17.96
N LEU A 79 -1.86 -9.40 18.38
CA LEU A 79 -2.02 -9.70 19.81
C LEU A 79 -0.68 -9.80 20.54
N ARG A 80 0.29 -10.52 19.97
CA ARG A 80 1.63 -10.67 20.55
C ARG A 80 2.33 -9.33 20.72
N PHE A 81 2.22 -8.44 19.73
CA PHE A 81 2.80 -7.11 19.81
C PHE A 81 2.21 -6.30 20.99
N ILE A 82 0.89 -6.28 21.13
CA ILE A 82 0.22 -5.51 22.20
C ILE A 82 0.42 -6.15 23.58
N GLU A 83 0.52 -7.48 23.64
CA GLU A 83 0.79 -8.24 24.86
C GLU A 83 2.20 -7.99 25.41
N ASP A 84 3.21 -8.08 24.54
CA ASP A 84 4.63 -7.97 24.92
C ASP A 84 5.01 -6.53 25.25
N ASN A 85 4.38 -5.56 24.58
CA ASN A 85 4.60 -4.13 24.85
C ASN A 85 3.71 -3.58 25.97
N GLY A 86 2.99 -4.44 26.70
CA GLY A 86 2.23 -4.06 27.89
C GLY A 86 1.00 -3.19 27.62
N LEU A 87 0.49 -3.18 26.38
CA LEU A 87 -0.66 -2.38 25.96
C LEU A 87 -2.00 -2.93 26.47
N VAL A 88 -1.99 -4.14 27.02
CA VAL A 88 -3.13 -4.82 27.63
C VAL A 88 -2.75 -5.33 29.00
N GLU A 89 -3.67 -5.23 29.96
CA GLU A 89 -3.40 -5.62 31.35
C GLU A 89 -3.07 -7.11 31.46
N ARG A 90 -3.93 -7.96 30.87
CA ARG A 90 -3.78 -9.41 30.88
C ARG A 90 -3.56 -9.96 29.47
N PRO A 91 -2.49 -10.73 29.24
CA PRO A 91 -2.26 -11.37 27.95
C PRO A 91 -3.27 -12.49 27.68
N TRP A 92 -3.41 -12.85 26.39
CA TRP A 92 -4.21 -13.96 25.91
C TRP A 92 -3.35 -15.14 25.46
N ILE A 93 -2.39 -14.90 24.58
CA ILE A 93 -1.66 -15.94 23.86
C ILE A 93 -0.33 -16.24 24.57
N SER A 94 0.44 -15.20 24.90
CA SER A 94 1.79 -15.37 25.45
C SER A 94 2.28 -14.08 26.15
N GLY A 95 3.56 -14.00 26.47
CA GLY A 95 4.20 -12.85 27.10
C GLY A 95 5.66 -13.17 27.44
N THR A 96 6.45 -12.16 27.81
CA THR A 96 7.82 -12.42 28.25
C THR A 96 7.82 -13.19 29.58
N PRO A 97 8.55 -14.32 29.72
CA PRO A 97 8.61 -15.10 30.96
C PRO A 97 9.05 -14.26 32.16
N GLN A 98 9.99 -13.34 31.95
CA GLN A 98 10.58 -12.49 32.98
C GLN A 98 9.57 -11.50 33.58
N SER A 99 8.53 -11.11 32.82
CA SER A 99 7.45 -10.25 33.32
C SER A 99 6.34 -11.03 34.04
N GLY A 100 6.42 -12.37 34.07
CA GLY A 100 5.34 -13.24 34.57
C GLY A 100 4.15 -13.36 33.63
N ARG A 101 4.14 -12.63 32.50
CA ARG A 101 3.01 -12.58 31.56
C ARG A 101 2.77 -13.91 30.85
N LEU A 102 3.83 -14.68 30.55
CA LEU A 102 3.67 -16.03 29.99
C LEU A 102 2.89 -16.96 30.94
N ALA A 103 3.15 -16.87 32.24
CA ALA A 103 2.43 -17.68 33.23
C ALA A 103 0.95 -17.26 33.28
N LEU A 104 0.67 -15.95 33.28
CA LEU A 104 -0.71 -15.44 33.22
C LEU A 104 -1.47 -15.90 31.98
N ALA A 105 -0.82 -15.91 30.81
CA ALA A 105 -1.43 -16.39 29.57
C ALA A 105 -1.75 -17.89 29.63
N ARG A 106 -0.85 -18.70 30.21
CA ARG A 106 -1.07 -20.14 30.42
C ARG A 106 -2.18 -20.41 31.45
N ASP A 107 -2.18 -19.70 32.56
CA ASP A 107 -3.23 -19.82 33.58
C ASP A 107 -4.60 -19.48 33.00
N ARG A 108 -4.67 -18.48 32.12
CA ARG A 108 -5.88 -18.09 31.38
C ARG A 108 -6.35 -19.19 30.43
N HIS A 109 -5.42 -19.76 29.65
CA HIS A 109 -5.68 -20.88 28.73
C HIS A 109 -6.20 -22.12 29.48
N ASP A 110 -5.58 -22.47 30.61
CA ASP A 110 -6.02 -23.58 31.48
C ASP A 110 -7.37 -23.29 32.16
N ALA A 111 -7.66 -22.03 32.51
CA ALA A 111 -8.96 -21.64 33.04
C ALA A 111 -10.07 -21.81 31.98
N TYR A 112 -9.81 -21.40 30.74
CA TYR A 112 -10.75 -21.53 29.64
C TYR A 112 -11.21 -22.97 29.46
N PHE A 113 -10.30 -23.94 29.34
CA PHE A 113 -10.69 -25.35 29.13
C PHE A 113 -11.33 -26.02 30.35
N ARG A 114 -11.12 -25.50 31.56
CA ARG A 114 -11.88 -25.94 32.73
C ARG A 114 -13.35 -25.52 32.65
N GLU A 115 -13.62 -24.34 32.09
CA GLU A 115 -14.97 -23.81 31.88
C GLU A 115 -15.61 -24.35 30.60
N HIS A 116 -14.80 -24.65 29.57
CA HIS A 116 -15.19 -25.08 28.23
C HIS A 116 -14.56 -26.44 27.85
N PRO A 117 -14.90 -27.56 28.51
CA PRO A 117 -14.20 -28.84 28.36
C PRO A 117 -14.40 -29.54 27.01
N HIS A 118 -15.30 -29.03 26.16
CA HIS A 118 -15.60 -29.59 24.83
C HIS A 118 -15.05 -28.75 23.68
N GLU A 119 -14.41 -27.62 23.99
CA GLU A 119 -13.82 -26.72 23.01
C GLU A 119 -12.32 -27.05 22.82
N ASN A 120 -11.72 -26.52 21.76
CA ASN A 120 -10.30 -26.72 21.43
C ASN A 120 -9.56 -25.38 21.26
N ASP A 121 -8.25 -25.43 20.98
CA ASP A 121 -7.40 -24.24 20.83
C ASP A 121 -7.88 -23.25 19.75
N ARG A 122 -8.58 -23.70 18.70
CA ARG A 122 -9.16 -22.78 17.71
C ARG A 122 -10.21 -21.91 18.39
N ASP A 123 -11.09 -22.53 19.17
CA ASP A 123 -12.20 -21.85 19.82
C ASP A 123 -11.67 -20.84 20.86
N TYR A 124 -10.60 -21.20 21.59
CA TYR A 124 -9.86 -20.28 22.46
C TYR A 124 -9.31 -19.07 21.69
N LEU A 125 -8.59 -19.29 20.57
CA LEU A 125 -8.03 -18.19 19.77
C LEU A 125 -9.11 -17.26 19.21
N ILE A 126 -10.22 -17.82 18.72
CA ILE A 126 -11.39 -17.04 18.27
C ILE A 126 -11.96 -16.21 19.43
N GLY A 127 -12.06 -16.78 20.63
CA GLY A 127 -12.44 -16.06 21.84
C GLY A 127 -11.50 -14.89 22.15
N CYS A 128 -10.19 -15.11 22.04
CA CYS A 128 -9.18 -14.07 22.23
C CYS A 128 -9.33 -12.94 21.20
N PHE A 129 -9.55 -13.28 19.92
CA PHE A 129 -9.77 -12.28 18.86
C PHE A 129 -11.03 -11.45 19.11
N ARG A 130 -12.13 -12.09 19.52
CA ARG A 130 -13.38 -11.39 19.87
C ARG A 130 -13.20 -10.42 21.04
N GLU A 131 -12.51 -10.85 22.09
CA GLU A 131 -12.26 -10.01 23.25
C GLU A 131 -11.32 -8.85 22.91
N ALA A 132 -10.26 -9.10 22.14
CA ALA A 132 -9.39 -8.05 21.65
C ALA A 132 -10.15 -7.06 20.75
N GLY A 133 -11.05 -7.55 19.89
CA GLY A 133 -11.94 -6.74 19.05
C GLY A 133 -12.90 -5.84 19.84
N ALA A 134 -13.16 -6.13 21.11
CA ALA A 134 -13.96 -5.27 21.98
C ALA A 134 -13.19 -4.07 22.54
N LEU A 135 -11.86 -4.02 22.37
CA LEU A 135 -11.05 -2.89 22.80
C LEU A 135 -11.13 -1.71 21.80
N PRO A 136 -11.04 -0.46 22.29
CA PRO A 136 -11.04 0.73 21.43
C PRO A 136 -10.01 0.64 20.30
N GLY A 137 -10.41 1.00 19.09
CA GLY A 137 -9.57 0.92 17.89
C GLY A 137 -9.32 -0.49 17.35
N LEU A 138 -9.52 -1.58 18.13
CA LEU A 138 -9.22 -2.94 17.67
C LEU A 138 -10.36 -3.64 16.92
N HIS A 139 -11.59 -3.13 17.04
CA HIS A 139 -12.77 -3.71 16.41
C HIS A 139 -12.62 -3.89 14.89
N THR A 140 -11.97 -2.94 14.21
CA THR A 140 -11.77 -3.01 12.75
C THR A 140 -10.82 -4.13 12.30
N PHE A 141 -9.99 -4.69 13.20
CA PHE A 141 -9.08 -5.80 12.89
C PHE A 141 -9.72 -7.16 13.10
N PHE A 142 -10.62 -7.27 14.08
CA PHE A 142 -11.26 -8.52 14.49
C PHE A 142 -12.75 -8.55 14.16
N ASP A 143 -13.16 -7.78 13.17
CA ASP A 143 -14.54 -7.78 12.67
C ASP A 143 -14.89 -9.12 12.02
N GLU A 144 -15.91 -9.78 12.56
CA GLU A 144 -16.38 -11.09 12.08
C GLU A 144 -16.90 -11.05 10.65
N ALA A 145 -17.41 -9.89 10.20
CA ALA A 145 -17.91 -9.75 8.84
C ALA A 145 -16.78 -9.78 7.80
N HIS A 146 -15.65 -9.14 8.10
CA HIS A 146 -14.58 -8.91 7.12
C HIS A 146 -13.32 -9.75 7.34
N ASN A 147 -13.03 -10.20 8.56
CA ASN A 147 -11.80 -10.96 8.84
C ASN A 147 -11.96 -12.45 8.48
N PRO A 148 -11.16 -12.99 7.53
CA PRO A 148 -11.24 -14.38 7.08
C PRO A 148 -11.05 -15.45 8.15
N VAL A 149 -10.43 -15.14 9.31
CA VAL A 149 -10.29 -16.13 10.40
C VAL A 149 -11.63 -16.67 10.88
N PHE A 150 -12.70 -15.87 10.79
CA PHE A 150 -14.04 -16.27 11.22
C PHE A 150 -14.81 -17.06 10.14
N ARG A 151 -14.37 -16.99 8.88
CA ARG A 151 -14.98 -17.75 7.77
C ARG A 151 -14.28 -19.09 7.54
N LEU A 152 -12.94 -19.09 7.58
CA LEU A 152 -12.12 -20.27 7.32
C LEU A 152 -11.28 -20.64 8.55
N GLY A 153 -11.86 -21.49 9.40
CA GLY A 153 -11.24 -21.93 10.65
C GLY A 153 -10.28 -23.09 10.49
N ILE A 154 -9.10 -22.99 11.13
CA ILE A 154 -8.11 -24.07 11.27
C ILE A 154 -8.60 -25.21 12.18
N SER A 155 -7.97 -26.38 12.15
CA SER A 155 -8.26 -27.45 13.12
C SER A 155 -7.79 -27.09 14.53
N GLY A 156 -8.27 -27.84 15.52
CA GLY A 156 -7.76 -27.73 16.90
C GLY A 156 -6.27 -28.04 16.99
N ASP A 157 -5.77 -29.03 16.24
CA ASP A 157 -4.36 -29.39 16.22
C ASP A 157 -3.48 -28.30 15.58
N ALA A 158 -3.97 -27.66 14.53
CA ALA A 158 -3.31 -26.52 13.91
C ALA A 158 -3.30 -25.31 14.86
N ALA A 159 -4.40 -25.03 15.56
CA ALA A 159 -4.47 -23.97 16.56
C ALA A 159 -3.56 -24.23 17.76
N MET A 160 -3.49 -25.47 18.25
CA MET A 160 -2.56 -25.90 19.30
C MET A 160 -1.10 -25.63 18.86
N ALA A 161 -0.77 -25.92 17.60
CA ALA A 161 0.55 -25.62 17.06
C ALA A 161 0.86 -24.12 17.01
N VAL A 162 -0.13 -23.28 16.70
CA VAL A 162 -0.01 -21.82 16.76
C VAL A 162 0.24 -21.36 18.20
N MET A 163 -0.50 -21.89 19.17
CA MET A 163 -0.28 -21.58 20.60
C MET A 163 1.12 -21.98 21.07
N GLN A 164 1.56 -23.20 20.76
CA GLN A 164 2.90 -23.69 21.09
C GLN A 164 4.00 -22.83 20.45
N PHE A 165 3.81 -22.44 19.19
CA PHE A 165 4.74 -21.57 18.46
C PHE A 165 4.94 -20.22 19.17
N TRP A 166 3.86 -19.59 19.66
CA TRP A 166 3.97 -18.30 20.34
C TRP A 166 4.45 -18.38 21.79
N GLN A 167 4.40 -19.55 22.41
CA GLN A 167 4.87 -19.80 23.77
C GLN A 167 6.23 -20.50 23.83
N GLU A 168 6.89 -20.71 22.69
CA GLU A 168 8.17 -21.40 22.58
C GLU A 168 9.27 -20.59 23.28
N VAL A 169 9.98 -21.25 24.20
CA VAL A 169 11.10 -20.66 24.96
C VAL A 169 12.40 -21.37 24.60
N ALA A 170 13.48 -20.61 24.54
CA ALA A 170 14.82 -21.15 24.31
C ALA A 170 15.28 -21.98 25.53
N ALA A 171 15.74 -23.21 25.29
CA ALA A 171 16.06 -24.15 26.35
C ALA A 171 17.24 -23.72 27.24
N ASP A 172 18.14 -22.89 26.72
CA ASP A 172 19.35 -22.42 27.39
C ASP A 172 19.12 -21.23 28.31
N SER A 173 18.23 -20.32 27.92
CA SER A 173 18.00 -19.02 28.55
C SER A 173 16.62 -18.91 29.20
N GLY A 174 15.67 -19.78 28.82
CA GLY A 174 14.26 -19.66 29.19
C GLY A 174 13.60 -18.40 28.62
N ALA A 175 14.26 -17.67 27.72
CA ALA A 175 13.72 -16.49 27.05
C ALA A 175 12.73 -16.93 25.97
N LEU A 176 11.73 -16.09 25.70
CA LEU A 176 10.81 -16.34 24.60
C LEU A 176 11.55 -16.23 23.27
N ILE A 177 11.36 -17.19 22.36
CA ILE A 177 12.03 -17.16 21.05
C ILE A 177 11.52 -15.98 20.22
N ARG A 178 10.24 -15.64 20.35
CA ARG A 178 9.54 -14.63 19.53
C ARG A 178 9.00 -13.51 20.43
N ASP A 179 9.92 -12.68 20.90
CA ASP A 179 9.68 -11.53 21.77
C ASP A 179 9.51 -10.23 20.97
N PHE A 180 8.33 -9.61 21.11
CA PHE A 180 7.96 -8.35 20.45
C PHE A 180 8.22 -7.11 21.30
N THR A 181 8.84 -7.24 22.48
CA THR A 181 9.18 -6.10 23.35
C THR A 181 10.06 -5.11 22.60
N ASP A 182 9.56 -3.89 22.42
CA ASP A 182 10.23 -2.78 21.76
C ASP A 182 9.91 -1.46 22.48
N PRO A 183 10.88 -0.81 23.13
CA PRO A 183 10.68 0.47 23.83
C PRO A 183 10.18 1.62 22.93
N THR A 184 10.34 1.50 21.61
CA THR A 184 9.94 2.50 20.62
C THR A 184 8.68 2.14 19.85
N TRP A 185 8.10 0.96 20.12
CA TRP A 185 6.98 0.40 19.37
C TRP A 185 7.22 0.42 17.85
N ASN A 186 8.42 0.04 17.40
CA ASN A 186 8.71 0.02 15.97
C ASN A 186 7.85 -1.01 15.25
N THR A 187 7.04 -0.55 14.31
CA THR A 187 6.10 -1.38 13.54
C THR A 187 6.53 -1.61 12.10
N ARG A 188 7.70 -1.12 11.68
CA ARG A 188 8.15 -1.23 10.28
C ARG A 188 8.19 -2.67 9.80
N PHE A 189 8.62 -3.59 10.67
CA PHE A 189 8.70 -5.01 10.37
C PHE A 189 7.36 -5.63 9.99
N LEU A 190 6.21 -5.05 10.37
CA LEU A 190 4.89 -5.59 10.02
C LEU A 190 4.62 -5.50 8.52
N GLY A 191 5.06 -4.40 7.89
CA GLY A 191 4.97 -4.23 6.44
C GLY A 191 5.85 -5.23 5.71
N ASP A 192 7.12 -5.33 6.12
CA ASP A 192 8.09 -6.28 5.57
C ASP A 192 7.64 -7.74 5.76
N LEU A 193 7.18 -8.08 6.96
CA LEU A 193 6.69 -9.41 7.31
C LEU A 193 5.55 -9.81 6.39
N TYR A 194 4.55 -8.95 6.23
CA TYR A 194 3.40 -9.25 5.37
C TYR A 194 3.80 -9.39 3.90
N GLN A 195 4.65 -8.48 3.42
CA GLN A 195 5.14 -8.49 2.05
C GLN A 195 5.81 -9.82 1.70
N ASP A 196 6.61 -10.37 2.61
CA ASP A 196 7.43 -11.55 2.32
C ASP A 196 6.82 -12.87 2.81
N LEU A 197 5.75 -12.86 3.59
CA LEU A 197 5.11 -14.06 4.12
C LEU A 197 4.44 -14.91 3.02
N SER A 198 3.98 -14.30 1.92
CA SER A 198 3.38 -15.00 0.79
C SER A 198 3.81 -14.39 -0.55
N GLU A 199 4.69 -15.09 -1.28
CA GLU A 199 5.16 -14.65 -2.60
C GLU A 199 4.02 -14.49 -3.61
N ALA A 200 2.99 -15.35 -3.53
CA ALA A 200 1.79 -15.25 -4.36
C ALA A 200 1.03 -13.94 -4.09
N THR A 201 0.87 -13.60 -2.82
CA THR A 201 0.21 -12.35 -2.38
C THR A 201 1.03 -11.13 -2.80
N ARG A 202 2.37 -11.17 -2.61
CA ARG A 202 3.29 -10.11 -3.05
C ARG A 202 3.19 -9.84 -4.55
N LYS A 203 3.21 -10.88 -5.38
CA LYS A 203 3.10 -10.75 -6.84
C LYS A 203 1.73 -10.24 -7.28
N ARG A 204 0.64 -10.70 -6.65
CA ARG A 204 -0.73 -10.33 -7.02
C ARG A 204 -1.04 -8.87 -6.72
N TYR A 205 -0.71 -8.41 -5.51
CA TYR A 205 -1.01 -7.06 -5.05
C TYR A 205 0.14 -6.07 -5.29
N ALA A 206 1.23 -6.51 -5.91
CA ALA A 206 2.43 -5.72 -6.13
C ALA A 206 2.92 -5.01 -4.85
N LEU A 207 2.87 -5.74 -3.72
CA LEU A 207 3.20 -5.20 -2.40
C LEU A 207 4.67 -4.85 -2.35
N LEU A 208 4.95 -3.56 -2.27
CA LEU A 208 6.30 -3.06 -2.12
C LEU A 208 6.28 -1.83 -1.23
N GLN A 209 6.85 -1.95 -0.03
CA GLN A 209 6.95 -0.81 0.87
C GLN A 209 7.97 0.20 0.33
N THR A 210 7.53 1.44 0.16
CA THR A 210 8.43 2.55 -0.18
C THR A 210 9.49 2.70 0.92
N PRO A 211 10.78 2.84 0.60
CA PRO A 211 11.78 3.15 1.61
C PRO A 211 11.59 4.55 2.20
N GLU A 212 11.81 4.68 3.51
CA GLU A 212 11.68 5.94 4.28
C GLU A 212 12.37 7.14 3.64
N PHE A 213 13.58 6.98 3.09
CA PHE A 213 14.28 8.11 2.46
C PHE A 213 13.57 8.63 1.18
N VAL A 214 12.84 7.77 0.46
CA VAL A 214 12.02 8.15 -0.69
C VAL A 214 10.71 8.77 -0.23
N GLU A 215 10.11 8.19 0.81
CA GLU A 215 8.88 8.65 1.44
C GLU A 215 9.04 10.08 1.99
N GLU A 216 10.03 10.31 2.84
CA GLU A 216 10.38 11.62 3.40
C GLU A 216 10.67 12.64 2.29
N PHE A 217 11.42 12.25 1.26
CA PHE A 217 11.71 13.11 0.11
C PHE A 217 10.44 13.56 -0.64
N ILE A 218 9.46 12.67 -0.78
CA ILE A 218 8.17 12.99 -1.39
C ILE A 218 7.33 13.88 -0.47
N LEU A 219 7.25 13.57 0.84
CA LEU A 219 6.50 14.37 1.80
C LEU A 219 7.05 15.80 1.94
N ASP A 220 8.38 15.96 1.91
CA ASP A 220 9.07 17.26 1.96
C ASP A 220 8.68 18.18 0.80
N ARG A 221 8.33 17.58 -0.34
CA ARG A 221 7.94 18.29 -1.58
C ARG A 221 6.43 18.30 -1.81
N THR A 222 5.64 17.78 -0.88
CA THR A 222 4.18 17.70 -1.00
C THR A 222 3.46 18.16 0.26
N LEU A 223 3.48 17.37 1.33
CA LEU A 223 2.77 17.68 2.56
C LEU A 223 3.36 18.89 3.27
N THR A 224 4.69 19.01 3.35
CA THR A 224 5.34 20.18 3.98
C THR A 224 4.92 21.50 3.33
N PRO A 225 5.05 21.69 2.00
CA PRO A 225 4.56 22.92 1.38
C PRO A 225 3.03 23.07 1.46
N ALA A 226 2.26 21.97 1.49
CA ALA A 226 0.82 22.05 1.73
C ALA A 226 0.49 22.57 3.14
N ILE A 227 1.21 22.14 4.18
CA ILE A 227 1.09 22.68 5.54
C ILE A 227 1.42 24.17 5.56
N GLN A 228 2.50 24.58 4.88
CA GLN A 228 2.91 25.99 4.81
C GLN A 228 1.89 26.87 4.10
N GLU A 229 1.26 26.37 3.03
CA GLU A 229 0.34 27.16 2.20
C GLU A 229 -1.09 27.19 2.77
N PHE A 230 -1.60 26.07 3.27
CA PHE A 230 -2.99 25.93 3.74
C PHE A 230 -3.14 25.96 5.26
N GLY A 231 -2.05 25.75 6.01
CA GLY A 231 -2.04 25.69 7.46
C GLY A 231 -2.37 24.29 8.01
N TYR A 232 -1.67 23.92 9.10
CA TYR A 232 -1.80 22.62 9.76
C TYR A 232 -3.21 22.28 10.28
N ARG A 233 -4.08 23.30 10.44
CA ARG A 233 -5.47 23.10 10.90
C ARG A 233 -6.42 22.63 9.81
N GLU A 234 -6.11 22.93 8.55
CA GLU A 234 -7.00 22.69 7.41
C GLU A 234 -6.46 21.60 6.48
N VAL A 235 -5.13 21.47 6.40
CA VAL A 235 -4.44 20.54 5.51
C VAL A 235 -4.96 19.11 5.69
N ARG A 236 -5.04 18.40 4.57
CA ARG A 236 -5.45 16.99 4.51
C ARG A 236 -4.64 16.30 3.44
N MET A 237 -4.19 15.10 3.72
CA MET A 237 -3.41 14.26 2.83
C MET A 237 -4.15 12.96 2.53
N ILE A 238 -3.97 12.44 1.32
CA ILE A 238 -4.36 11.07 0.97
C ILE A 238 -3.20 10.31 0.33
N ASP A 239 -3.11 9.03 0.63
CA ASP A 239 -2.46 8.03 -0.23
C ASP A 239 -3.52 7.05 -0.77
N PRO A 240 -3.87 7.11 -2.07
CA PRO A 240 -4.91 6.25 -2.65
C PRO A 240 -4.40 4.83 -2.99
N THR A 241 -3.15 4.52 -2.65
CA THR A 241 -2.52 3.19 -2.79
C THR A 241 -1.67 2.92 -1.54
N CYS A 242 -2.27 3.06 -0.36
CA CYS A 242 -1.53 3.32 0.87
C CYS A 242 -0.67 2.15 1.37
N GLY A 243 -0.89 0.94 0.85
CA GLY A 243 -0.20 -0.25 1.29
C GLY A 243 -0.29 -0.41 2.81
N SER A 244 0.85 -0.69 3.45
CA SER A 244 0.97 -0.81 4.90
C SER A 244 0.94 0.54 5.66
N GLY A 245 0.61 1.65 4.99
CA GLY A 245 0.40 2.97 5.60
C GLY A 245 1.67 3.80 5.80
N HIS A 246 2.73 3.58 5.02
CA HIS A 246 4.02 4.24 5.26
C HIS A 246 3.94 5.77 5.10
N PHE A 247 3.40 6.26 3.97
CA PHE A 247 3.16 7.69 3.78
C PHE A 247 2.18 8.26 4.82
N LEU A 248 1.16 7.48 5.22
CA LEU A 248 0.17 7.92 6.21
C LEU A 248 0.82 8.16 7.58
N LEU A 249 1.76 7.31 7.99
CA LEU A 249 2.53 7.48 9.22
C LEU A 249 3.41 8.72 9.17
N GLY A 250 4.19 8.93 8.10
CA GLY A 250 5.02 10.13 7.97
C GLY A 250 4.18 11.40 7.98
N GLY A 251 3.04 11.40 7.28
CA GLY A 251 2.09 12.50 7.34
C GLY A 251 1.49 12.71 8.72
N PHE A 252 1.09 11.64 9.41
CA PHE A 252 0.58 11.69 10.77
C PHE A 252 1.60 12.30 11.74
N HIS A 253 2.86 11.86 11.70
CA HIS A 253 3.91 12.36 12.58
C HIS A 253 4.18 13.85 12.36
N ARG A 254 4.30 14.29 11.10
CA ARG A 254 4.46 15.71 10.76
C ARG A 254 3.30 16.56 11.30
N LEU A 255 2.07 16.07 11.19
CA LEU A 255 0.90 16.79 11.70
C LEU A 255 0.84 16.82 13.23
N VAL A 256 1.21 15.73 13.91
CA VAL A 256 1.35 15.73 15.37
C VAL A 256 2.38 16.76 15.83
N GLU A 257 3.51 16.86 15.13
CA GLU A 257 4.56 17.85 15.42
C GLU A 257 4.05 19.28 15.22
N GLU A 258 3.37 19.56 14.11
CA GLU A 258 2.76 20.87 13.83
C GLU A 258 1.73 21.26 14.89
N TRP A 259 0.80 20.37 15.24
CA TRP A 259 -0.18 20.62 16.28
C TRP A 259 0.46 20.82 17.66
N SER A 260 1.47 20.02 18.01
CA SER A 260 2.15 20.11 19.31
C SER A 260 2.98 21.39 19.43
N SER A 261 3.64 21.81 18.37
CA SER A 261 4.48 23.01 18.33
C SER A 261 3.65 24.29 18.37
N ASN A 262 2.54 24.32 17.63
CA ASN A 262 1.69 25.50 17.55
C ASN A 262 0.66 25.58 18.69
N GLU A 263 0.29 24.46 19.32
CA GLU A 263 -0.70 24.40 20.41
C GLU A 263 -0.24 23.49 21.58
N PRO A 264 0.86 23.82 22.27
CA PRO A 264 1.47 22.94 23.29
C PRO A 264 0.59 22.68 24.53
N GLY A 265 -0.44 23.49 24.77
CA GLY A 265 -1.41 23.29 25.85
C GLY A 265 -2.62 22.42 25.47
N ARG A 266 -2.74 21.99 24.21
CA ARG A 266 -3.85 21.16 23.75
C ARG A 266 -3.71 19.74 24.28
N ASN A 267 -4.84 19.10 24.54
CA ASN A 267 -4.86 17.70 24.98
C ASN A 267 -4.23 16.80 23.90
N ARG A 268 -3.28 15.95 24.29
CA ARG A 268 -2.55 15.09 23.35
C ARG A 268 -3.42 14.06 22.63
N ARG A 269 -4.51 13.60 23.25
CA ARG A 269 -5.52 12.73 22.59
C ARG A 269 -6.23 13.48 21.46
N ASP A 270 -6.53 14.76 21.67
CA ASP A 270 -7.13 15.60 20.64
C ASP A 270 -6.12 15.96 19.52
N ILE A 271 -4.84 16.17 19.85
CA ILE A 271 -3.77 16.30 18.85
C ILE A 271 -3.69 15.03 17.98
N ALA A 272 -3.64 13.85 18.60
CA ALA A 272 -3.60 12.58 17.88
C ALA A 272 -4.83 12.39 16.97
N GLN A 273 -6.05 12.65 17.47
CA GLN A 273 -7.25 12.56 16.65
C GLN A 273 -7.25 13.56 15.48
N LYS A 274 -6.82 14.80 15.70
CA LYS A 274 -6.73 15.81 14.64
C LYS A 274 -5.72 15.46 13.56
N ALA A 275 -4.59 14.88 13.94
CA ALA A 275 -3.61 14.37 12.98
C ALA A 275 -4.17 13.17 12.19
N LEU A 276 -4.88 12.25 12.85
CA LEU A 276 -5.58 11.14 12.18
C LEU A 276 -6.66 11.64 11.20
N ASP A 277 -7.44 12.65 11.56
CA ASP A 277 -8.49 13.22 10.70
C ASP A 277 -7.95 13.88 9.42
N ALA A 278 -6.67 14.25 9.44
CA ALA A 278 -5.98 14.91 8.34
C ALA A 278 -5.24 13.93 7.42
N VAL A 279 -5.15 12.64 7.74
CA VAL A 279 -4.57 11.61 6.87
C VAL A 279 -5.63 10.60 6.45
N ALA A 280 -5.64 10.24 5.17
CA ALA A 280 -6.55 9.22 4.64
C ALA A 280 -5.82 8.24 3.72
N GLY A 281 -6.27 6.99 3.71
CA GLY A 281 -5.69 5.93 2.90
C GLY A 281 -6.75 5.07 2.21
N VAL A 282 -6.42 4.57 1.03
CA VAL A 282 -7.17 3.49 0.40
C VAL A 282 -6.20 2.47 -0.15
N ASP A 283 -6.49 1.19 0.04
CA ASP A 283 -5.78 0.10 -0.62
C ASP A 283 -6.75 -1.01 -1.00
N LEU A 284 -6.48 -1.67 -2.12
CA LEU A 284 -7.30 -2.80 -2.58
C LEU A 284 -7.15 -4.02 -1.67
N ASN A 285 -6.06 -4.08 -0.90
CA ASN A 285 -5.70 -5.23 -0.10
C ASN A 285 -6.13 -5.08 1.37
N PRO A 286 -7.12 -5.87 1.85
CA PRO A 286 -7.56 -5.88 3.25
C PRO A 286 -6.44 -6.01 4.28
N PHE A 287 -5.38 -6.76 3.97
CA PHE A 287 -4.26 -6.94 4.88
C PHE A 287 -3.43 -5.67 5.02
N ALA A 288 -3.15 -5.01 3.90
CA ALA A 288 -2.39 -3.78 3.87
C ALA A 288 -3.12 -2.70 4.67
N VAL A 289 -4.45 -2.61 4.48
CA VAL A 289 -5.35 -1.74 5.26
C VAL A 289 -5.32 -2.09 6.75
N ALA A 290 -5.40 -3.37 7.13
CA ALA A 290 -5.30 -3.78 8.53
C ALA A 290 -3.94 -3.40 9.15
N ILE A 291 -2.84 -3.58 8.43
CA ILE A 291 -1.52 -3.16 8.93
C ILE A 291 -1.44 -1.64 9.05
N ALA A 292 -1.91 -0.90 8.05
CA ALA A 292 -1.92 0.57 8.08
C ALA A 292 -2.73 1.11 9.26
N ARG A 293 -3.95 0.60 9.48
CA ARG A 293 -4.80 0.94 10.61
C ARG A 293 -4.11 0.60 11.94
N PHE A 294 -3.49 -0.57 12.08
CA PHE A 294 -2.83 -0.98 13.33
C PHE A 294 -1.63 -0.08 13.64
N ARG A 295 -0.82 0.23 12.63
CA ARG A 295 0.34 1.11 12.78
C ARG A 295 -0.08 2.54 13.15
N LEU A 296 -1.13 3.07 12.53
CA LEU A 296 -1.69 4.39 12.88
C LEU A 296 -2.27 4.40 14.30
N LEU A 297 -2.94 3.32 14.73
CA LEU A 297 -3.44 3.18 16.10
C LEU A 297 -2.29 3.25 17.11
N LEU A 298 -1.22 2.48 16.90
CA LEU A 298 -0.05 2.49 17.79
C LEU A 298 0.64 3.86 17.81
N ALA A 299 0.79 4.50 16.65
CA ALA A 299 1.33 5.85 16.56
C ALA A 299 0.46 6.87 17.30
N ALA A 300 -0.87 6.74 17.25
CA ALA A 300 -1.81 7.59 17.98
C ALA A 300 -1.79 7.36 19.49
N LEU A 301 -1.67 6.11 19.95
CA LEU A 301 -1.46 5.77 21.36
C LEU A 301 -0.18 6.42 21.89
N GLN A 302 0.93 6.32 21.14
CA GLN A 302 2.20 6.93 21.49
C GLN A 302 2.12 8.46 21.50
N ALA A 303 1.51 9.07 20.48
CA ALA A 303 1.33 10.51 20.42
C ALA A 303 0.46 11.05 21.56
N SER A 304 -0.46 10.24 22.09
CA SER A 304 -1.40 10.60 23.15
C SER A 304 -0.98 10.19 24.57
N ASP A 305 0.22 9.62 24.74
CA ASP A 305 0.74 9.06 26.01
C ASP A 305 -0.22 8.03 26.64
N VAL A 306 -0.91 7.23 25.81
CA VAL A 306 -1.78 6.14 26.26
C VAL A 306 -1.01 4.83 26.18
N HIS A 307 -0.82 4.18 27.32
CA HIS A 307 -0.09 2.92 27.43
C HIS A 307 -0.99 1.69 27.65
N LEU A 308 -2.30 1.88 27.82
CA LEU A 308 -3.27 0.79 27.95
C LEU A 308 -4.43 1.01 26.98
N MET A 309 -4.73 0.02 26.15
CA MET A 309 -5.79 0.11 25.15
C MET A 309 -7.18 0.33 25.77
N ALA A 310 -7.43 -0.21 26.96
CA ALA A 310 -8.69 0.01 27.67
C ALA A 310 -8.93 1.50 28.05
N GLU A 311 -7.87 2.31 28.08
CA GLU A 311 -7.93 3.75 28.37
C GLU A 311 -7.89 4.63 27.10
N ALA A 312 -7.69 3.98 25.94
CA ALA A 312 -7.59 4.67 24.68
C ALA A 312 -8.93 5.29 24.29
N PRO A 313 -8.92 6.51 23.71
CA PRO A 313 -10.10 6.96 22.98
C PRO A 313 -10.33 6.04 21.78
N ASP A 314 -11.57 5.94 21.33
CA ASP A 314 -11.89 5.21 20.10
C ASP A 314 -11.48 6.06 18.90
N PHE A 315 -10.18 6.06 18.62
CA PHE A 315 -9.58 6.86 17.57
C PHE A 315 -10.21 6.52 16.21
N LYS A 316 -10.67 7.56 15.51
CA LYS A 316 -11.15 7.39 14.14
C LYS A 316 -9.98 7.40 13.17
N ILE A 317 -9.80 6.31 12.45
CA ILE A 317 -8.76 6.13 11.42
C ILE A 317 -9.45 6.06 10.06
N HIS A 318 -9.04 6.91 9.12
CA HIS A 318 -9.67 7.00 7.78
C HIS A 318 -8.86 6.21 6.75
N VAL A 319 -8.89 4.88 6.86
CA VAL A 319 -8.20 4.00 5.91
C VAL A 319 -9.18 2.93 5.48
N ALA A 320 -9.50 2.83 4.19
CA ALA A 320 -10.52 1.92 3.69
C ALA A 320 -9.98 0.87 2.71
N ILE A 321 -10.65 -0.28 2.67
CA ILE A 321 -10.45 -1.29 1.63
C ILE A 321 -11.22 -0.84 0.40
N GLY A 322 -10.54 -0.58 -0.71
CA GLY A 322 -11.18 -0.03 -1.90
C GLY A 322 -10.30 0.03 -3.15
N ASP A 323 -10.94 -0.04 -4.31
CA ASP A 323 -10.32 0.32 -5.59
C ASP A 323 -10.39 1.84 -5.86
N SER A 324 -9.26 2.52 -5.64
CA SER A 324 -9.13 3.96 -5.86
C SER A 324 -9.34 4.43 -7.31
N LEU A 325 -9.24 3.54 -8.29
CA LEU A 325 -9.49 3.86 -9.69
C LEU A 325 -10.98 3.78 -10.04
N LEU A 326 -11.78 2.99 -9.33
CA LEU A 326 -13.21 2.79 -9.64
C LEU A 326 -14.12 3.66 -8.78
N HIS A 327 -13.74 3.88 -7.52
CA HIS A 327 -14.61 4.53 -6.55
C HIS A 327 -14.33 6.02 -6.38
N GLY A 328 -15.32 6.69 -5.81
CA GLY A 328 -15.28 8.11 -5.50
C GLY A 328 -15.61 9.01 -6.69
N ARG A 329 -15.67 10.31 -6.39
CA ARG A 329 -15.95 11.33 -7.38
C ARG A 329 -14.71 11.54 -8.27
N ARG A 330 -14.94 11.78 -9.56
CA ARG A 330 -13.92 12.27 -10.50
C ARG A 330 -13.90 13.79 -10.48
N PHE A 331 -12.70 14.37 -10.43
CA PHE A 331 -12.51 15.82 -10.38
C PHE A 331 -11.65 16.24 -11.58
N GLY A 332 -12.13 17.13 -12.45
CA GLY A 332 -11.43 17.54 -13.68
C GLY A 332 -11.23 19.06 -13.81
N LEU A 333 -10.26 19.45 -14.65
CA LEU A 333 -9.94 20.86 -14.96
C LEU A 333 -10.93 21.53 -15.91
N THR A 334 -11.57 20.74 -16.78
CA THR A 334 -12.74 21.14 -17.55
C THR A 334 -13.93 20.42 -16.93
N ALA A 335 -14.81 21.16 -16.27
CA ALA A 335 -16.01 20.59 -15.67
C ALA A 335 -16.84 19.91 -16.77
N THR A 336 -16.81 18.59 -16.80
CA THR A 336 -17.93 17.78 -17.29
C THR A 336 -18.62 17.27 -16.04
N ASP A 337 -19.68 17.98 -15.62
CA ASP A 337 -20.59 17.55 -14.55
C ASP A 337 -21.41 16.31 -14.93
N ASP A 338 -21.23 15.77 -16.15
CA ASP A 338 -21.89 14.56 -16.61
C ASP A 338 -21.05 13.33 -16.32
N MET A 339 -21.19 12.79 -15.11
CA MET A 339 -21.31 11.35 -14.82
C MET A 339 -21.27 11.14 -13.29
N PHE A 340 -22.36 11.54 -12.64
CA PHE A 340 -22.73 10.89 -11.38
C PHE A 340 -23.17 9.47 -11.73
N GLN A 341 -22.28 8.49 -11.57
CA GLN A 341 -22.69 7.09 -11.51
C GLN A 341 -22.54 6.66 -10.05
N SER A 342 -23.69 6.61 -9.36
CA SER A 342 -23.78 6.06 -8.01
C SER A 342 -23.26 4.61 -8.02
N ALA A 343 -22.76 4.16 -6.87
CA ALA A 343 -22.30 2.78 -6.67
C ALA A 343 -23.36 1.71 -7.08
N GLU A 344 -24.64 2.11 -7.15
CA GLU A 344 -25.77 1.31 -7.60
C GLU A 344 -25.66 0.85 -9.08
N HIS A 345 -24.85 1.50 -9.93
CA HIS A 345 -24.69 1.06 -11.33
C HIS A 345 -23.62 -0.03 -11.53
N PHE A 346 -22.74 -0.28 -10.55
CA PHE A 346 -21.77 -1.38 -10.64
C PHE A 346 -22.39 -2.77 -10.40
N ALA A 347 -23.62 -2.82 -9.90
CA ALA A 347 -24.42 -4.04 -9.84
C ALA A 347 -24.75 -4.57 -11.25
N GLU A 348 -24.82 -3.70 -12.26
CA GLU A 348 -25.11 -4.06 -13.66
C GLU A 348 -23.84 -4.32 -14.50
N THR A 349 -22.64 -4.02 -13.97
CA THR A 349 -21.36 -4.20 -14.70
C THR A 349 -20.63 -5.51 -14.37
N GLY A 350 -21.22 -6.39 -13.56
CA GLY A 350 -20.59 -7.66 -13.13
C GLY A 350 -19.41 -7.50 -12.15
N LEU A 351 -19.09 -6.27 -11.70
CA LEU A 351 -17.90 -5.96 -10.89
C LEU A 351 -18.09 -6.15 -9.38
N ALA A 352 -19.26 -6.61 -8.93
CA ALA A 352 -19.60 -6.76 -7.51
C ALA A 352 -18.64 -7.65 -6.69
N HIS A 353 -17.73 -8.40 -7.32
CA HIS A 353 -16.72 -9.22 -6.65
C HIS A 353 -15.45 -8.52 -6.21
N ALA A 354 -15.00 -7.52 -6.95
CA ALA A 354 -13.84 -6.75 -6.54
C ALA A 354 -14.09 -6.06 -5.18
N TYR A 355 -15.37 -5.93 -4.81
CA TYR A 355 -15.87 -5.02 -3.78
C TYR A 355 -16.48 -5.71 -2.55
N ALA A 356 -16.53 -7.05 -2.49
CA ALA A 356 -17.22 -7.76 -1.40
C ALA A 356 -16.59 -7.56 -0.01
N SER A 357 -15.31 -7.17 0.03
CA SER A 357 -14.57 -6.80 1.25
C SER A 357 -14.43 -5.29 1.44
N GLU A 358 -14.98 -4.48 0.53
CA GLU A 358 -14.81 -3.03 0.58
C GLU A 358 -15.84 -2.36 1.49
N ASP A 359 -15.37 -1.41 2.28
CA ASP A 359 -16.26 -0.51 3.01
C ASP A 359 -16.68 0.62 2.07
N LEU A 360 -17.69 0.37 1.24
CA LEU A 360 -18.13 1.32 0.22
C LEU A 360 -18.50 2.70 0.82
N ALA A 361 -19.03 2.76 2.04
CA ALA A 361 -19.35 4.02 2.67
C ALA A 361 -18.09 4.82 3.03
N GLU A 362 -17.10 4.15 3.64
CA GLU A 362 -15.81 4.76 3.97
C GLU A 362 -15.01 5.14 2.72
N VAL A 363 -14.94 4.25 1.73
CA VAL A 363 -14.28 4.49 0.44
C VAL A 363 -14.88 5.72 -0.26
N GLN A 364 -16.22 5.84 -0.31
CA GLN A 364 -16.86 7.00 -0.91
C GLN A 364 -16.65 8.28 -0.10
N ALA A 365 -16.57 8.20 1.23
CA ALA A 365 -16.23 9.35 2.06
C ALA A 365 -14.78 9.82 1.83
N ILE A 366 -13.84 8.90 1.63
CA ILE A 366 -12.42 9.19 1.40
C ILE A 366 -12.19 9.67 -0.04
N LEU A 367 -12.68 8.95 -1.05
CA LEU A 367 -12.43 9.25 -2.47
C LEU A 367 -13.46 10.23 -3.09
N GLY A 368 -14.51 10.58 -2.34
CA GLY A 368 -15.52 11.57 -2.74
C GLY A 368 -15.10 13.03 -2.50
N ARG A 369 -13.89 13.28 -1.99
CA ARG A 369 -13.35 14.62 -1.68
C ARG A 369 -11.95 14.82 -2.26
N GLN A 370 -11.51 16.08 -2.28
CA GLN A 370 -10.15 16.47 -2.68
C GLN A 370 -9.27 16.83 -1.48
N TYR A 371 -7.96 16.77 -1.69
CA TYR A 371 -6.91 16.86 -0.67
C TYR A 371 -5.89 17.93 -0.98
N HIS A 372 -5.26 18.46 0.07
CA HIS A 372 -4.22 19.47 -0.04
C HIS A 372 -2.88 18.85 -0.44
N ALA A 373 -2.66 17.58 -0.10
CA ALA A 373 -1.54 16.78 -0.54
C ALA A 373 -2.02 15.38 -0.99
N VAL A 374 -1.49 14.89 -2.11
CA VAL A 374 -1.72 13.52 -2.60
C VAL A 374 -0.35 12.88 -2.82
N VAL A 375 -0.11 11.77 -2.12
CA VAL A 375 1.17 11.05 -2.17
C VAL A 375 0.97 9.57 -2.43
N GLY A 376 2.03 8.84 -2.79
CA GLY A 376 1.94 7.39 -2.91
C GLY A 376 2.90 6.76 -3.90
N ASN A 377 2.83 5.44 -3.95
CA ASN A 377 3.62 4.56 -4.80
C ASN A 377 2.66 3.55 -5.47
N PRO A 378 2.01 3.92 -6.60
CA PRO A 378 1.02 3.05 -7.23
C PRO A 378 1.63 1.75 -7.76
N PRO A 379 0.83 0.69 -7.96
CA PRO A 379 1.34 -0.63 -8.37
C PRO A 379 1.87 -0.65 -9.81
N TYR A 380 3.01 -1.33 -10.02
CA TYR A 380 3.71 -1.40 -11.33
C TYR A 380 3.33 -2.63 -12.15
N ILE A 381 2.03 -2.92 -12.24
CA ILE A 381 1.52 -4.11 -12.92
C ILE A 381 0.55 -3.75 -14.06
N VAL A 382 0.23 -4.73 -14.88
CA VAL A 382 -0.80 -4.65 -15.91
C VAL A 382 -2.06 -5.34 -15.41
N VAL A 383 -3.22 -4.79 -15.74
CA VAL A 383 -4.52 -5.37 -15.40
C VAL A 383 -4.78 -6.59 -16.28
N LYS A 384 -4.82 -7.77 -15.67
CA LYS A 384 -5.08 -9.05 -16.37
C LYS A 384 -6.57 -9.31 -16.58
N ASP A 385 -7.40 -8.89 -15.63
CA ASP A 385 -8.85 -9.07 -15.71
C ASP A 385 -9.45 -8.16 -16.79
N ALA A 386 -10.20 -8.74 -17.73
CA ALA A 386 -10.71 -8.04 -18.89
C ALA A 386 -11.84 -7.06 -18.55
N ALA A 387 -12.73 -7.41 -17.60
CA ALA A 387 -13.84 -6.57 -17.19
C ALA A 387 -13.34 -5.34 -16.42
N LEU A 388 -12.42 -5.56 -15.49
CA LEU A 388 -11.72 -4.52 -14.74
C LEU A 388 -10.92 -3.60 -15.67
N ASN A 389 -10.19 -4.17 -16.64
CA ASN A 389 -9.46 -3.40 -17.64
C ASN A 389 -10.40 -2.50 -18.46
N ALA A 390 -11.57 -3.03 -18.86
CA ALA A 390 -12.58 -2.28 -19.59
C ALA A 390 -13.19 -1.17 -18.73
N ALA A 391 -13.44 -1.43 -17.45
CA ALA A 391 -13.94 -0.43 -16.50
C ALA A 391 -12.98 0.75 -16.37
N TYR A 392 -11.70 0.50 -16.10
CA TYR A 392 -10.69 1.57 -16.03
C TYR A 392 -10.59 2.37 -17.34
N ARG A 393 -10.68 1.72 -18.50
CA ARG A 393 -10.65 2.42 -19.81
C ARG A 393 -11.82 3.37 -20.02
N LYS A 394 -12.98 3.10 -19.41
CA LYS A 394 -14.13 4.04 -19.45
C LYS A 394 -13.84 5.30 -18.65
N HIS A 395 -12.99 5.19 -17.64
CA HIS A 395 -12.74 6.24 -16.66
C HIS A 395 -11.48 7.06 -16.95
N TYR A 396 -10.42 6.46 -17.47
CA TYR A 396 -9.11 7.13 -17.60
C TYR A 396 -8.64 7.19 -19.05
N ALA A 397 -8.34 8.41 -19.51
CA ALA A 397 -7.78 8.62 -20.84
C ALA A 397 -6.40 7.99 -20.99
N SER A 398 -5.63 7.94 -19.89
CA SER A 398 -4.31 7.31 -19.80
C SER A 398 -4.30 5.79 -19.98
N CYS A 399 -5.46 5.10 -19.94
CA CYS A 399 -5.56 3.69 -20.24
C CYS A 399 -5.42 3.40 -21.76
N HIS A 400 -4.20 3.37 -22.26
CA HIS A 400 -3.86 3.13 -23.67
C HIS A 400 -3.09 1.83 -23.86
N MET A 401 -3.43 1.02 -24.87
CA MET A 401 -2.75 -0.26 -25.15
C MET A 401 -2.65 -1.16 -23.92
N LYS A 402 -1.59 -1.98 -23.79
CA LYS A 402 -1.25 -2.73 -22.58
C LYS A 402 -0.60 -1.79 -21.54
N TYR A 403 -1.41 -0.95 -20.92
CA TYR A 403 -0.97 0.02 -19.91
C TYR A 403 -0.56 -0.65 -18.60
N SER A 404 0.39 -0.04 -17.90
CA SER A 404 0.62 -0.29 -16.47
C SER A 404 -0.31 0.58 -15.63
N LEU A 405 -0.75 0.09 -14.47
CA LEU A 405 -1.59 0.81 -13.51
C LEU A 405 -1.00 2.16 -13.08
N GLY A 406 0.32 2.32 -13.13
CA GLY A 406 0.96 3.62 -12.87
C GLY A 406 0.43 4.76 -13.75
N ALA A 407 -0.06 4.49 -14.97
CA ALA A 407 -0.62 5.51 -15.85
C ALA A 407 -1.98 6.08 -15.37
N PRO A 408 -3.05 5.27 -15.20
CA PRO A 408 -4.31 5.76 -14.63
C PRO A 408 -4.18 6.24 -13.19
N PHE A 409 -3.28 5.68 -12.38
CA PHE A 409 -3.00 6.23 -11.06
C PHE A 409 -2.36 7.61 -11.11
N THR A 410 -1.44 7.87 -12.04
CA THR A 410 -0.89 9.23 -12.21
C THR A 410 -2.02 10.23 -12.48
N GLU A 411 -2.96 9.91 -13.37
CA GLU A 411 -4.15 10.73 -13.59
C GLU A 411 -4.98 10.90 -12.30
N ARG A 412 -5.29 9.79 -11.62
CA ARG A 412 -6.10 9.78 -10.39
C ARG A 412 -5.50 10.59 -9.24
N PHE A 413 -4.18 10.55 -9.06
CA PHE A 413 -3.49 11.29 -8.01
C PHE A 413 -3.68 12.79 -8.17
N PHE A 414 -3.58 13.30 -9.40
CA PHE A 414 -3.85 14.71 -9.65
C PHE A 414 -5.32 15.07 -9.42
N GLU A 415 -6.27 14.22 -9.83
CA GLU A 415 -7.69 14.52 -9.60
C GLU A 415 -8.05 14.64 -8.12
N LEU A 416 -7.47 13.77 -7.28
CA LEU A 416 -7.68 13.78 -5.84
C LEU A 416 -7.07 15.01 -5.15
N ALA A 417 -6.14 15.73 -5.79
CA ALA A 417 -5.62 16.98 -5.27
C ALA A 417 -6.61 18.13 -5.53
N LEU A 418 -6.70 19.07 -4.60
CA LEU A 418 -7.56 20.25 -4.73
C LEU A 418 -7.32 20.96 -6.05
N THR A 419 -8.39 21.19 -6.80
CA THR A 419 -8.30 21.87 -8.08
C THR A 419 -8.06 23.36 -7.87
N GLY A 420 -6.94 23.88 -8.35
CA GLY A 420 -6.69 25.32 -8.38
C GLY A 420 -7.63 26.01 -9.38
N ARG A 421 -8.33 27.04 -8.92
CA ARG A 421 -9.22 27.91 -9.72
C ARG A 421 -8.90 29.36 -9.37
N ASP A 422 -9.44 30.32 -10.10
CA ASP A 422 -9.17 31.75 -9.86
C ASP A 422 -9.36 32.13 -8.37
N GLY A 423 -8.25 32.46 -7.71
CA GLY A 423 -8.21 32.81 -6.28
C GLY A 423 -8.12 31.64 -5.29
N GLN A 424 -8.11 30.39 -5.74
CA GLN A 424 -7.96 29.18 -4.92
C GLN A 424 -6.67 28.42 -5.25
N SER A 425 -5.88 28.17 -4.21
CA SER A 425 -4.68 27.36 -4.30
C SER A 425 -4.98 25.90 -4.64
N ALA A 426 -4.08 25.28 -5.43
CA ALA A 426 -4.20 23.88 -5.84
C ALA A 426 -3.49 22.94 -4.85
N GLY A 427 -3.98 21.71 -4.70
CA GLY A 427 -3.30 20.70 -3.90
C GLY A 427 -1.96 20.28 -4.54
N PHE A 428 -1.06 19.77 -3.70
CA PHE A 428 0.24 19.25 -4.08
C PHE A 428 0.15 17.74 -4.36
N VAL A 429 0.89 17.28 -5.37
CA VAL A 429 0.94 15.88 -5.78
C VAL A 429 2.39 15.44 -5.85
N GLY A 430 2.70 14.29 -5.28
CA GLY A 430 4.02 13.66 -5.40
C GLY A 430 3.91 12.15 -5.40
N LEU A 431 4.38 11.50 -6.44
CA LEU A 431 4.33 10.05 -6.56
C LEU A 431 5.60 9.49 -7.16
N ILE A 432 5.98 8.29 -6.72
CA ILE A 432 6.98 7.46 -7.38
C ILE A 432 6.28 6.42 -8.26
N THR A 433 6.66 6.32 -9.52
CA THR A 433 6.05 5.36 -10.46
C THR A 433 7.09 4.75 -11.39
N ALA A 434 6.73 3.66 -12.08
CA ALA A 434 7.60 3.07 -13.09
C ALA A 434 7.81 4.04 -14.27
N ASN A 435 9.05 4.27 -14.68
CA ASN A 435 9.37 5.22 -15.76
C ASN A 435 8.97 4.72 -17.16
N SER A 436 8.46 3.49 -17.28
CA SER A 436 8.22 2.84 -18.58
C SER A 436 7.18 3.55 -19.45
N PHE A 437 6.24 4.32 -18.87
CA PHE A 437 5.28 5.13 -19.62
C PHE A 437 5.97 6.23 -20.45
N MET A 438 7.19 6.63 -20.06
CA MET A 438 7.93 7.69 -20.74
C MET A 438 8.39 7.29 -22.13
N LYS A 439 8.66 5.99 -22.32
CA LYS A 439 9.29 5.45 -23.54
C LYS A 439 8.38 4.51 -24.33
N ARG A 440 7.45 3.82 -23.65
CA ARG A 440 6.60 2.80 -24.27
C ARG A 440 5.29 3.42 -24.75
N GLU A 441 4.81 2.98 -25.91
CA GLU A 441 3.61 3.50 -26.59
C GLU A 441 2.36 3.59 -25.72
N PHE A 442 2.22 2.73 -24.70
CA PHE A 442 1.10 2.79 -23.76
C PHE A 442 1.05 4.13 -22.99
N GLY A 443 2.18 4.81 -22.79
CA GLY A 443 2.22 6.08 -22.07
C GLY A 443 1.88 7.31 -22.92
N GLY A 444 1.73 7.15 -24.24
CA GLY A 444 1.44 8.25 -25.16
C GLY A 444 0.24 9.11 -24.74
N LYS A 445 -0.89 8.49 -24.38
CA LYS A 445 -2.07 9.25 -23.93
C LYS A 445 -1.87 9.97 -22.61
N LEU A 446 -1.13 9.38 -21.65
CA LEU A 446 -0.81 10.06 -20.40
C LEU A 446 0.01 11.33 -20.69
N ILE A 447 1.03 11.21 -21.54
CA ILE A 447 1.96 12.30 -21.88
C ILE A 447 1.32 13.38 -22.75
N GLU A 448 0.50 13.01 -23.73
CA GLU A 448 0.00 13.95 -24.73
C GLU A 448 -1.37 14.52 -24.38
N GLN A 449 -2.16 13.84 -23.55
CA GLN A 449 -3.55 14.23 -23.24
C GLN A 449 -3.79 14.59 -21.78
N VAL A 450 -3.04 14.01 -20.84
CA VAL A 450 -3.28 14.22 -19.41
C VAL A 450 -2.30 15.23 -18.82
N LEU A 451 -1.00 14.90 -18.79
CA LEU A 451 0.05 15.71 -18.17
C LEU A 451 0.15 17.16 -18.70
N PRO A 452 -0.11 17.48 -20.00
CA PRO A 452 -0.01 18.85 -20.49
C PRO A 452 -1.04 19.80 -19.90
N ARG A 453 -2.13 19.25 -19.34
CA ARG A 453 -3.19 20.04 -18.68
C ARG A 453 -2.84 20.34 -17.22
N LEU A 454 -1.83 19.69 -16.65
CA LEU A 454 -1.47 19.72 -15.24
C LEU A 454 -0.21 20.57 -15.02
N ASP A 455 -0.14 21.24 -13.87
CA ASP A 455 1.05 21.98 -13.46
C ASP A 455 2.10 21.03 -12.89
N LEU A 456 2.77 20.30 -13.78
CA LEU A 456 3.93 19.48 -13.44
C LEU A 456 5.10 20.40 -13.10
N SER A 457 5.63 20.27 -11.88
CA SER A 457 6.73 21.10 -11.39
C SER A 457 8.08 20.41 -11.53
N HIS A 458 8.12 19.08 -11.32
CA HIS A 458 9.35 18.31 -11.39
C HIS A 458 9.12 16.94 -12.03
N VAL A 459 10.14 16.49 -12.77
CA VAL A 459 10.32 15.11 -13.24
C VAL A 459 11.70 14.65 -12.79
N VAL A 460 11.75 13.68 -11.89
CA VAL A 460 12.99 13.22 -11.26
C VAL A 460 13.25 11.78 -11.66
N ASP A 461 14.19 11.57 -12.59
CA ASP A 461 14.61 10.21 -12.97
C ASP A 461 15.38 9.56 -11.83
N THR A 462 14.78 8.55 -11.22
CA THR A 462 15.36 7.76 -10.13
C THR A 462 15.85 6.40 -10.60
N SER A 463 15.83 6.11 -11.91
CA SER A 463 16.17 4.79 -12.46
C SER A 463 17.63 4.37 -12.24
N GLY A 464 18.53 5.33 -12.03
CA GLY A 464 19.92 5.08 -11.68
C GLY A 464 20.16 4.78 -10.20
N ALA A 465 19.23 5.17 -9.31
CA ALA A 465 19.38 5.00 -7.87
C ALA A 465 18.98 3.59 -7.41
N TYR A 466 19.67 3.07 -6.41
CA TYR A 466 19.27 1.81 -5.77
C TYR A 466 18.14 2.06 -4.77
N ILE A 467 16.93 1.65 -5.11
CA ILE A 467 15.76 1.71 -4.23
C ILE A 467 15.41 0.27 -3.82
N PRO A 468 15.58 -0.11 -2.53
CA PRO A 468 15.32 -1.47 -2.07
C PRO A 468 13.96 -2.02 -2.48
N GLY A 469 13.94 -3.27 -2.93
CA GLY A 469 12.75 -3.99 -3.37
C GLY A 469 12.17 -3.52 -4.72
N HIS A 470 12.68 -2.44 -5.33
CA HIS A 470 12.33 -2.03 -6.68
C HIS A 470 13.30 -2.65 -7.71
N GLY A 471 12.82 -3.61 -8.50
CA GLY A 471 13.53 -4.11 -9.69
C GLY A 471 13.20 -3.35 -10.97
N THR A 472 12.23 -2.43 -10.91
CA THR A 472 11.74 -1.65 -12.05
C THR A 472 12.32 -0.23 -11.99
N PRO A 473 12.87 0.31 -13.09
CA PRO A 473 13.26 1.71 -13.20
C PRO A 473 12.11 2.66 -12.84
N THR A 474 12.37 3.60 -11.92
CA THR A 474 11.36 4.53 -11.39
C THR A 474 11.60 5.98 -11.81
N VAL A 475 10.56 6.79 -11.69
CA VAL A 475 10.56 8.24 -11.81
C VAL A 475 9.68 8.82 -10.70
N ILE A 476 10.07 9.95 -10.13
CA ILE A 476 9.23 10.72 -9.20
C ILE A 476 8.66 11.92 -9.94
N LEU A 477 7.35 12.13 -9.83
CA LEU A 477 6.64 13.26 -10.41
C LEU A 477 6.12 14.15 -9.28
N PHE A 478 6.37 15.46 -9.38
CA PHE A 478 5.78 16.46 -8.49
C PHE A 478 4.97 17.47 -9.29
N GLY A 479 3.80 17.87 -8.80
CA GLY A 479 2.99 18.88 -9.46
C GLY A 479 1.80 19.33 -8.64
N ARG A 480 0.91 20.10 -9.28
CA ARG A 480 -0.33 20.61 -8.68
C ARG A 480 -1.50 20.43 -9.64
N HIS A 481 -2.70 20.20 -9.09
CA HIS A 481 -3.91 20.06 -9.89
C HIS A 481 -4.48 21.41 -10.33
N ARG A 482 -3.79 22.05 -11.27
CA ARG A 482 -4.17 23.31 -11.92
C ARG A 482 -3.57 23.36 -13.32
N ALA A 483 -3.97 24.35 -14.12
CA ALA A 483 -3.32 24.63 -15.38
C ALA A 483 -1.82 24.98 -15.17
N PRO A 484 -0.93 24.67 -16.14
CA PRO A 484 0.51 24.91 -16.00
C PRO A 484 0.85 26.36 -15.64
N VAL A 485 1.82 26.52 -14.73
CA VAL A 485 2.37 27.83 -14.36
C VAL A 485 3.84 27.91 -14.78
N GLY A 486 4.21 28.95 -15.53
CA GLY A 486 5.55 29.07 -16.14
C GLY A 486 5.72 28.19 -17.38
N ASP A 487 6.88 28.28 -18.02
CA ASP A 487 7.19 27.64 -19.31
C ASP A 487 8.10 26.41 -19.19
N ALA A 488 8.65 26.13 -18.02
CA ALA A 488 9.57 25.02 -17.77
C ALA A 488 9.11 24.08 -16.64
N VAL A 489 9.65 22.87 -16.64
CA VAL A 489 9.57 21.86 -15.58
C VAL A 489 10.99 21.54 -15.13
N ARG A 490 11.22 21.46 -13.83
CA ARG A 490 12.52 21.07 -13.27
C ARG A 490 12.76 19.58 -13.51
N THR A 491 13.79 19.25 -14.27
CA THR A 491 14.10 17.86 -14.64
C THR A 491 15.41 17.43 -14.02
N VAL A 492 15.40 16.32 -13.28
CA VAL A 492 16.62 15.61 -12.88
C VAL A 492 16.78 14.42 -13.81
N MET A 493 17.90 14.36 -14.53
CA MET A 493 18.16 13.41 -15.60
C MET A 493 19.32 12.50 -15.19
N GLY A 494 19.13 11.18 -15.32
CA GLY A 494 20.17 10.20 -15.03
C GLY A 494 21.31 10.24 -16.06
N ILE A 495 22.55 10.19 -15.58
CA ILE A 495 23.79 10.04 -16.38
C ILE A 495 24.39 8.66 -16.15
N LYS A 496 24.58 8.28 -14.87
CA LYS A 496 25.10 6.96 -14.46
C LYS A 496 24.25 6.39 -13.34
N GLY A 497 24.11 5.07 -13.34
CA GLY A 497 23.52 4.32 -12.22
C GLY A 497 24.53 4.08 -11.11
N GLU A 498 24.04 3.56 -9.97
CA GLU A 498 24.89 3.14 -8.86
C GLU A 498 25.94 2.12 -9.35
N PRO A 499 27.23 2.31 -9.01
CA PRO A 499 28.29 1.39 -9.43
C PRO A 499 28.16 0.00 -8.77
N SER A 500 27.54 -0.06 -7.59
CA SER A 500 27.22 -1.25 -6.83
C SER A 500 26.03 -0.98 -5.90
N THR A 501 25.42 -2.02 -5.35
CA THR A 501 24.42 -1.85 -4.29
C THR A 501 25.06 -1.13 -3.09
N PRO A 502 24.55 0.05 -2.67
CA PRO A 502 25.07 0.76 -1.50
C PRO A 502 24.67 0.05 -0.21
N ASP A 503 25.52 0.18 0.83
CA ASP A 503 25.23 -0.35 2.17
C ASP A 503 24.04 0.39 2.81
N ASP A 504 24.00 1.72 2.66
CA ASP A 504 22.85 2.56 3.00
C ASP A 504 22.28 3.19 1.72
N PRO A 505 21.10 2.72 1.26
CA PRO A 505 20.41 3.29 0.11
C PRO A 505 20.14 4.79 0.20
N ALA A 506 19.92 5.34 1.40
CA ALA A 506 19.70 6.77 1.60
C ALA A 506 20.97 7.61 1.36
N GLN A 507 22.14 6.96 1.36
CA GLN A 507 23.45 7.54 1.08
C GLN A 507 24.04 7.02 -0.24
N GLY A 508 23.22 6.39 -1.10
CA GLY A 508 23.63 6.00 -2.45
C GLY A 508 24.16 7.19 -3.25
N LEU A 509 25.12 6.95 -4.15
CA LEU A 509 25.81 8.02 -4.88
C LEU A 509 24.84 8.76 -5.80
N VAL A 510 23.96 8.02 -6.48
CA VAL A 510 22.94 8.59 -7.37
C VAL A 510 21.87 9.29 -6.56
N TRP A 511 21.39 8.67 -5.47
CA TRP A 511 20.37 9.30 -4.62
C TRP A 511 20.86 10.61 -3.99
N SER A 512 22.07 10.61 -3.43
CA SER A 512 22.72 11.80 -2.87
C SER A 512 22.90 12.90 -3.94
N ALA A 513 23.24 12.50 -5.16
CA ALA A 513 23.35 13.43 -6.28
C ALA A 513 21.99 14.04 -6.66
N ILE A 514 20.91 13.26 -6.67
CA ILE A 514 19.54 13.76 -6.91
C ILE A 514 19.16 14.79 -5.83
N VAL A 515 19.26 14.42 -4.55
CA VAL A 515 18.90 15.29 -3.42
C VAL A 515 19.73 16.57 -3.41
N GLY A 516 21.03 16.49 -3.70
CA GLY A 516 21.93 17.64 -3.71
C GLY A 516 21.78 18.59 -4.89
N GLN A 517 21.12 18.17 -5.98
CA GLN A 517 21.07 18.91 -7.25
C GLN A 517 19.66 19.30 -7.71
N ILE A 518 18.60 18.64 -7.25
CA ILE A 518 17.22 18.90 -7.72
C ILE A 518 16.82 20.39 -7.67
N ASP A 519 17.28 21.12 -6.65
CA ASP A 519 16.96 22.55 -6.48
C ASP A 519 17.95 23.49 -7.21
N ARG A 520 18.94 22.96 -7.94
CA ARG A 520 20.01 23.70 -8.63
C ARG A 520 19.94 23.52 -10.16
N ALA A 521 19.12 24.32 -10.85
CA ALA A 521 19.08 24.29 -12.32
C ALA A 521 20.47 24.56 -12.94
N GLY A 522 20.80 23.79 -13.97
CA GLY A 522 22.08 23.84 -14.67
C GLY A 522 23.21 23.09 -13.96
N SER A 523 22.97 22.43 -12.83
CA SER A 523 23.99 21.62 -12.16
C SER A 523 24.16 20.27 -12.84
N GLU A 524 25.41 19.80 -12.88
CA GLU A 524 25.77 18.47 -13.36
C GLU A 524 26.79 17.84 -12.41
N SER A 525 26.64 16.53 -12.22
CA SER A 525 27.54 15.66 -11.47
C SER A 525 27.92 14.45 -12.33
N GLU A 526 28.69 13.52 -11.78
CA GLU A 526 28.94 12.25 -12.46
C GLU A 526 27.66 11.40 -12.66
N PHE A 527 26.64 11.57 -11.81
CA PHE A 527 25.49 10.67 -11.74
C PHE A 527 24.20 11.24 -12.33
N VAL A 528 23.95 12.54 -12.12
CA VAL A 528 22.76 13.23 -12.63
C VAL A 528 23.10 14.63 -13.11
N SER A 529 22.29 15.15 -14.03
CA SER A 529 22.20 16.58 -14.36
C SER A 529 20.81 17.11 -14.05
N THR A 530 20.72 18.39 -13.72
CA THR A 530 19.45 19.07 -13.39
C THR A 530 19.28 20.29 -14.27
N ALA A 531 18.13 20.43 -14.93
CA ALA A 531 17.83 21.55 -15.82
C ALA A 531 16.36 21.97 -15.76
N ASP A 532 16.06 23.20 -16.17
CA ASP A 532 14.68 23.64 -16.42
C ASP A 532 14.33 23.33 -17.89
N THR A 533 13.59 22.25 -18.11
CA THR A 533 13.24 21.76 -19.45
C THR A 533 11.93 22.39 -19.92
N PRO A 534 11.83 22.86 -21.18
CA PRO A 534 10.58 23.43 -21.70
C PRO A 534 9.39 22.48 -21.54
N ARG A 535 8.25 23.00 -21.04
CA ARG A 535 7.01 22.22 -20.86
C ARG A 535 6.52 21.54 -22.15
N ALA A 536 6.80 22.15 -23.30
CA ALA A 536 6.45 21.58 -24.60
C ALA A 536 7.11 20.21 -24.85
N THR A 537 8.27 19.93 -24.24
CA THR A 537 8.93 18.62 -24.27
C THR A 537 8.08 17.56 -23.59
N PHE A 538 7.47 17.91 -22.45
CA PHE A 538 6.63 16.99 -21.67
C PHE A 538 5.23 16.76 -22.29
N ALA A 539 4.90 17.43 -23.39
CA ALA A 539 3.66 17.27 -24.13
C ALA A 539 3.78 16.35 -25.36
N LYS A 540 4.95 15.74 -25.59
CA LYS A 540 5.20 14.86 -26.73
C LYS A 540 5.76 13.52 -26.24
N HIS A 541 5.19 12.41 -26.69
CA HIS A 541 5.77 11.09 -26.45
C HIS A 541 6.72 10.70 -27.59
N PRO A 542 7.86 10.03 -27.31
CA PRO A 542 8.36 9.64 -25.99
C PRO A 542 9.16 10.76 -25.28
N TRP A 543 9.31 10.67 -23.96
CA TRP A 543 10.22 11.52 -23.21
C TRP A 543 11.65 10.94 -23.24
N SER A 544 12.57 11.69 -23.85
CA SER A 544 13.99 11.38 -23.92
C SER A 544 14.78 12.21 -22.89
N ILE A 545 14.60 11.93 -21.59
CA ILE A 545 15.23 12.70 -20.50
C ILE A 545 16.59 12.14 -20.04
N GLY A 546 17.47 11.78 -20.99
CA GLY A 546 18.82 11.31 -20.67
C GLY A 546 19.78 12.46 -20.38
N GLY A 547 20.51 12.39 -19.26
CA GLY A 547 21.56 13.36 -18.94
C GLY A 547 22.85 13.12 -19.73
N GLY A 548 23.79 14.06 -19.67
CA GLY A 548 25.12 13.90 -20.26
C GLY A 548 25.18 13.94 -21.80
N GLY A 549 24.30 14.70 -22.45
CA GLY A 549 24.33 14.91 -23.91
C GLY A 549 23.47 13.95 -24.74
N ALA A 550 22.72 13.04 -24.09
CA ALA A 550 21.95 12.01 -24.80
C ALA A 550 20.76 12.58 -25.59
N ALA A 551 20.10 13.61 -25.05
CA ALA A 551 19.01 14.30 -25.73
C ALA A 551 19.53 15.06 -26.95
N GLU A 552 20.63 15.80 -26.81
CA GLU A 552 21.30 16.56 -27.86
C GLU A 552 21.80 15.64 -28.99
N LEU A 553 22.33 14.47 -28.63
CA LEU A 553 22.71 13.46 -29.63
C LEU A 553 21.50 12.92 -30.38
N THR A 554 20.37 12.69 -29.70
CA THR A 554 19.13 12.23 -30.33
C THR A 554 18.59 13.28 -31.29
N GLU A 555 18.51 14.55 -30.85
CA GLU A 555 18.11 15.67 -31.69
C GLU A 555 19.02 15.81 -32.91
N ALA A 556 20.35 15.73 -32.72
CA ALA A 556 21.30 15.79 -33.84
C ALA A 556 21.09 14.63 -34.83
N ILE A 557 20.82 13.41 -34.34
CA ILE A 557 20.50 12.26 -35.19
C ILE A 557 19.21 12.52 -35.97
N GLU A 558 18.16 13.02 -35.31
CA GLU A 558 16.87 13.28 -35.96
C GLU A 558 16.94 14.43 -36.99
N GLU A 559 17.68 15.49 -36.69
CA GLU A 559 17.86 16.64 -37.59
C GLU A 559 18.63 16.26 -38.86
N HIS A 560 19.63 15.37 -38.73
CA HIS A 560 20.48 14.95 -39.85
C HIS A 560 19.99 13.65 -40.52
N ALA A 561 18.94 13.01 -40.00
CA ALA A 561 18.38 11.79 -40.58
C ALA A 561 17.69 12.09 -41.92
N THR A 562 18.09 11.39 -42.98
CA THR A 562 17.48 11.52 -44.31
C THR A 562 16.20 10.68 -44.48
N ALA A 563 15.99 9.70 -43.60
CA ALA A 563 14.81 8.85 -43.58
C ALA A 563 14.57 8.32 -42.16
N ARG A 564 13.32 8.04 -41.81
CA ARG A 564 12.99 7.35 -40.55
C ARG A 564 13.16 5.86 -40.73
N LEU A 565 13.57 5.15 -39.68
CA LEU A 565 13.75 3.69 -39.74
C LEU A 565 12.47 2.99 -40.23
N ASN A 566 11.29 3.44 -39.78
CA ASN A 566 9.99 2.90 -40.20
C ASN A 566 9.67 3.09 -41.69
N SER A 567 10.36 3.99 -42.40
CA SER A 567 10.17 4.19 -43.84
C SER A 567 11.04 3.28 -44.70
N VAL A 568 12.03 2.59 -44.10
CA VAL A 568 12.98 1.72 -44.82
C VAL A 568 12.90 0.26 -44.40
N ILE A 569 12.07 -0.07 -43.40
CA ILE A 569 11.82 -1.45 -42.97
C ILE A 569 10.34 -1.80 -43.17
N ALA A 570 10.08 -3.05 -43.56
CA ALA A 570 8.70 -3.55 -43.68
C ALA A 570 8.07 -3.85 -42.31
N SER A 571 8.89 -4.21 -41.31
CA SER A 571 8.47 -4.46 -39.93
C SER A 571 9.65 -4.30 -38.96
N ALA A 572 9.43 -3.67 -37.81
CA ALA A 572 10.28 -3.77 -36.63
C ALA A 572 9.43 -4.28 -35.47
N GLY A 573 9.94 -5.24 -34.71
CA GLY A 573 9.25 -5.81 -33.57
C GLY A 573 9.66 -7.25 -33.29
N PHE A 574 8.98 -7.87 -32.34
CA PHE A 574 9.08 -9.30 -32.07
C PHE A 574 8.30 -10.07 -33.16
N MET A 575 8.97 -11.05 -33.80
CA MET A 575 8.38 -11.85 -34.89
C MET A 575 7.28 -12.80 -34.40
N ALA A 576 7.25 -13.10 -33.11
CA ALA A 576 6.22 -13.89 -32.44
C ALA A 576 6.03 -13.39 -31.00
N ILE A 577 4.77 -13.26 -30.58
CA ILE A 577 4.38 -13.32 -29.17
C ILE A 577 3.70 -14.67 -29.02
N THR A 578 4.42 -15.68 -28.54
CA THR A 578 3.88 -17.05 -28.45
C THR A 578 2.76 -17.15 -27.41
N GLY A 579 2.76 -16.27 -26.40
CA GLY A 579 1.79 -16.33 -25.31
C GLY A 579 1.93 -17.60 -24.45
N GLU A 580 3.01 -18.37 -24.63
CA GLU A 580 3.29 -19.63 -23.93
C GLU A 580 3.88 -19.41 -22.52
N ASP A 581 3.60 -18.26 -21.90
CA ASP A 581 4.06 -17.94 -20.54
C ASP A 581 3.27 -18.72 -19.45
N GLU A 582 2.31 -19.57 -19.84
CA GLU A 582 1.50 -20.42 -18.94
C GLU A 582 1.81 -21.93 -19.05
N ALA A 583 2.99 -22.30 -19.56
CA ALA A 583 3.47 -23.69 -19.48
C ALA A 583 4.14 -24.01 -18.14
#